data_AF-A0A6A6ZSL2-F1
#
_entry.id   AF-A0A6A6ZSL2-F1
#
_cell.length_a   1.000
_cell.length_b   1.000
_cell.length_c   1.000
_cell.angle_alpha   90.00
_cell.angle_beta   90.00
_cell.angle_gamma   90.00
#
_symmetry.space_group_name_H-M   'P 1'
#
loop_
_entity.id
_entity.type
_entity.pdbx_description
1 polymer ?
#
loop_
_entity_poly.entity_id
_entity_poly.type
_entity_poly.pdbx_seq_one_letter_code
_entity_poly.pdbx_strand_id
1 'polypeptide(L)'
;LEPFRFLDLPPELRCMVYEELEIATRRHVLSDVDVREASSWEPPQAVDLAMTLVRKSIPVAILRTCRIINEEATPLLARKLRHLEKMPLCFQLSYGAAALITGEYPFLECL
;
A
#
# COMPACT_ATOMS: atom_id res chain seq x y z
N LEU A 1 11.28 -6.04 31.59
CA LEU A 1 10.79 -6.91 30.49
C LEU A 1 11.99 -7.21 29.63
N GLU A 2 12.35 -8.49 29.50
CA GLU A 2 13.42 -8.91 28.59
C GLU A 2 12.87 -9.09 27.17
N PRO A 3 13.66 -8.81 26.11
CA PRO A 3 13.22 -9.01 24.74
C PRO A 3 13.04 -10.49 24.42
N PHE A 4 11.97 -10.81 23.69
CA PHE A 4 11.69 -12.18 23.24
C PHE A 4 12.73 -12.66 22.22
N ARG A 5 13.34 -13.82 22.49
CA ARG A 5 14.34 -14.43 21.60
C ARG A 5 13.67 -15.28 20.54
N PHE A 6 13.26 -14.65 19.45
CA PHE A 6 12.54 -15.31 18.36
C PHE A 6 13.28 -16.52 17.75
N LEU A 7 14.60 -16.45 17.63
CA LEU A 7 15.42 -17.53 17.06
C LEU A 7 15.60 -18.74 18.01
N ASP A 8 15.25 -18.60 19.29
CA ASP A 8 15.29 -19.71 20.24
C ASP A 8 14.04 -20.61 20.12
N LEU A 9 13.03 -20.18 19.36
CA LEU A 9 11.87 -21.00 19.02
C LEU A 9 12.27 -22.16 18.09
N PRO A 10 11.66 -23.34 18.20
CA PRO A 10 11.72 -24.37 17.17
C PRO A 10 11.27 -23.84 15.79
N PRO A 11 11.85 -24.34 14.68
CA PRO A 11 11.51 -23.91 13.32
C PRO A 11 10.01 -23.98 13.02
N GLU A 12 9.30 -24.99 13.55
CA GLU A 12 7.87 -25.19 13.34
C GLU A 12 7.06 -24.00 13.86
N LEU A 13 7.41 -23.48 15.04
CA LEU A 13 6.75 -22.31 15.62
C LEU A 13 7.10 -21.02 14.86
N ARG A 14 8.32 -20.90 14.36
CA ARG A 14 8.68 -19.77 13.48
C ARG A 14 7.88 -19.80 12.18
N CYS A 15 7.72 -20.97 11.57
CA CYS A 15 6.91 -21.17 10.38
C CYS A 15 5.45 -20.77 10.59
N MET A 16 4.85 -21.13 11.73
CA MET A 16 3.49 -20.68 12.08
C MET A 16 3.37 -19.15 12.09
N VAL A 17 4.40 -18.44 12.61
CA VAL A 17 4.43 -16.98 12.60
C VAL A 17 4.52 -16.42 11.18
N TYR A 18 5.31 -17.04 10.29
CA TYR A 18 5.40 -16.62 8.89
C TYR A 18 4.10 -16.88 8.10
N GLU A 19 3.42 -17.99 8.38
CA GLU A 19 2.13 -18.34 7.78
C GLU A 19 1.04 -17.34 8.14
N GLU A 20 1.08 -16.79 9.35
CA GLU A 20 0.15 -15.77 9.84
C GLU A 20 0.42 -14.37 9.25
N LEU A 21 1.50 -14.16 8.49
CA LEU A 21 1.74 -12.87 7.83
C LEU A 21 0.72 -12.63 6.72
N GLU A 22 -0.32 -11.87 7.03
CA GLU A 22 -1.41 -11.60 6.09
C GLU A 22 -1.08 -10.52 5.06
N ILE A 23 -1.84 -10.56 3.96
CA ILE A 23 -1.87 -9.48 2.98
C ILE A 23 -2.69 -8.32 3.56
N ALA A 24 -2.04 -7.20 3.84
CA ALA A 24 -2.66 -5.97 4.30
C ALA A 24 -2.97 -5.03 3.13
N THR A 25 -4.16 -4.43 3.15
CA THR A 25 -4.52 -3.32 2.25
C THR A 25 -3.96 -2.03 2.82
N ARG A 26 -3.04 -1.40 2.09
CA ARG A 26 -2.51 -0.07 2.40
C ARG A 26 -3.18 0.97 1.52
N ARG A 27 -3.61 2.07 2.16
CA ARG A 27 -4.16 3.24 1.49
C ARG A 27 -3.16 4.37 1.65
N HIS A 28 -2.75 4.96 0.54
CA HIS A 28 -1.91 6.14 0.52
C HIS A 28 -2.73 7.26 -0.08
N VAL A 29 -3.10 8.23 0.74
CA VAL A 29 -3.87 9.39 0.32
C VAL A 29 -2.87 10.46 -0.13
N LEU A 30 -3.02 10.88 -1.37
CA LEU A 30 -2.36 12.07 -1.92
C LEU A 30 -3.33 13.23 -1.72
N SER A 31 -2.88 14.18 -0.92
CA SER A 31 -3.63 15.37 -0.53
C SER A 31 -3.15 16.61 -1.29
N ASP A 32 -3.92 17.70 -1.23
CA ASP A 32 -3.55 18.99 -1.81
C ASP A 32 -2.17 19.50 -1.37
N VAL A 33 -1.75 19.16 -0.15
CA VAL A 33 -0.43 19.56 0.37
C VAL A 33 0.68 18.90 -0.45
N ASP A 34 0.53 17.61 -0.77
CA ASP A 34 1.51 16.84 -1.54
C ASP A 34 1.63 17.35 -2.99
N VAL A 35 0.53 17.86 -3.55
CA VAL A 35 0.47 18.41 -4.92
C VAL A 35 1.15 19.78 -5.00
N ARG A 36 0.96 20.63 -3.99
CA ARG A 36 1.53 21.98 -3.93
C ARG A 36 3.04 22.00 -3.76
N GLU A 37 3.62 21.00 -3.11
CA GLU A 37 5.08 20.86 -3.02
C GLU A 37 5.71 20.38 -4.33
N ALA A 38 4.96 19.61 -5.14
CA ALA A 38 5.47 18.96 -6.34
C ALA A 38 5.34 19.82 -7.61
N SER A 39 4.48 20.85 -7.63
CA SER A 39 4.26 21.64 -8.85
C SER A 39 3.87 23.10 -8.56
N SER A 40 4.21 24.00 -9.48
CA SER A 40 3.74 25.39 -9.49
C SER A 40 2.30 25.53 -10.00
N TRP A 41 1.56 24.42 -10.13
CA TRP A 41 0.18 24.43 -10.61
C TRP A 41 -0.74 24.76 -9.44
N GLU A 42 -1.48 25.85 -9.57
CA GLU A 42 -2.54 26.20 -8.62
C GLU A 42 -3.84 25.55 -9.08
N PRO A 43 -4.38 24.57 -8.33
CA PRO A 43 -5.67 23.98 -8.69
C PRO A 43 -6.79 25.04 -8.57
N PRO A 44 -7.89 24.86 -9.32
CA PRO A 44 -9.06 25.71 -9.19
C PRO A 44 -9.54 25.73 -7.73
N GLN A 45 -9.73 26.92 -7.17
CA GLN A 45 -10.20 27.06 -5.79
C GLN A 45 -11.59 26.41 -5.66
N ALA A 46 -11.77 25.59 -4.62
CA ALA A 46 -13.00 24.88 -4.22
C ALA A 46 -13.27 23.47 -4.79
N VAL A 47 -12.32 22.83 -5.47
CA VAL A 47 -12.49 21.42 -5.89
C VAL A 47 -11.79 20.49 -4.91
N ASP A 48 -12.50 19.49 -4.36
CA ASP A 48 -11.88 18.43 -3.55
C ASP A 48 -11.00 17.54 -4.44
N LEU A 49 -9.68 17.68 -4.31
CA LEU A 49 -8.66 16.92 -5.05
C LEU A 49 -8.00 15.89 -4.15
N ALA A 50 -8.68 14.77 -3.93
CA ALA A 50 -8.12 13.65 -3.20
C ALA A 50 -7.95 12.45 -4.14
N MET A 51 -6.74 11.88 -4.15
CA MET A 51 -6.46 10.60 -4.81
C MET A 51 -5.92 9.63 -3.78
N THR A 52 -6.57 8.49 -3.61
CA THR A 52 -6.10 7.41 -2.74
C THR A 52 -5.58 6.24 -3.57
N LEU A 53 -4.28 5.97 -3.48
CA LEU A 53 -3.71 4.72 -3.96
C LEU A 53 -4.01 3.61 -2.96
N VAL A 54 -4.82 2.65 -3.38
CA VAL A 54 -5.13 1.44 -2.63
C VAL A 54 -4.30 0.30 -3.21
N ARG A 55 -3.38 -0.25 -2.40
CA ARG A 55 -2.57 -1.41 -2.78
C ARG A 55 -2.60 -2.48 -1.71
N LYS A 56 -2.56 -3.73 -2.13
CA LYS A 56 -2.35 -4.87 -1.22
C LYS A 56 -0.85 -5.11 -1.09
N SER A 57 -0.41 -5.45 0.13
CA SER A 57 1.01 -5.63 0.45
C SER A 57 1.18 -6.63 1.60
N ILE A 58 2.36 -7.22 1.73
CA ILE A 58 2.72 -8.13 2.82
C ILE A 58 4.02 -7.61 3.47
N PRO A 59 4.22 -7.70 4.80
CA PRO A 59 5.42 -7.21 5.46
C PRO A 59 6.65 -8.08 5.16
N VAL A 60 7.29 -7.86 4.00
CA VAL A 60 8.51 -8.58 3.57
C VAL A 60 9.78 -8.14 4.30
N ALA A 61 9.69 -7.21 5.25
CA ALA A 61 10.84 -6.75 6.03
C ALA A 61 11.53 -7.91 6.78
N ILE A 62 10.76 -8.94 7.17
CA ILE A 62 11.27 -10.13 7.84
C ILE A 62 12.31 -10.89 6.99
N LEU A 63 12.15 -10.88 5.66
CA LEU A 63 13.10 -11.51 4.73
C LEU A 63 14.48 -10.81 4.71
N ARG A 64 14.58 -9.60 5.25
CA ARG A 64 15.84 -8.84 5.33
C ARG A 64 16.56 -8.98 6.68
N THR A 65 16.01 -9.75 7.61
CA THR A 65 16.56 -9.85 8.99
C THR A 65 17.84 -10.70 9.03
N CYS A 66 17.75 -12.01 8.76
CA CYS A 66 18.90 -12.91 8.70
C CYS A 66 18.66 -14.06 7.71
N ARG A 67 19.71 -14.84 7.40
CA ARG A 67 19.65 -15.94 6.42
C ARG A 67 18.67 -17.04 6.82
N ILE A 68 18.69 -17.47 8.08
CA ILE A 68 17.80 -18.53 8.60
C ILE A 68 16.34 -18.15 8.37
N ILE A 69 15.95 -16.95 8.82
CA ILE A 69 14.57 -16.45 8.65
C ILE A 69 14.21 -16.31 7.18
N ASN A 70 15.13 -15.83 6.34
CA ASN A 70 14.90 -15.70 4.90
C ASN A 70 14.64 -17.07 4.25
N GLU A 71 15.47 -18.07 4.52
CA GLU A 71 15.36 -19.42 3.97
C GLU A 71 14.05 -20.11 4.39
N GLU A 72 13.63 -19.93 5.64
CA GLU A 72 12.37 -20.48 6.15
C GLU A 72 11.14 -19.76 5.59
N ALA A 73 11.13 -18.43 5.61
CA ALA A 73 9.94 -17.64 5.30
C ALA A 73 9.70 -17.48 3.78
N THR A 74 10.76 -17.44 2.96
CA THR A 74 10.65 -17.26 1.50
C THR A 74 9.68 -18.24 0.83
N PRO A 75 9.76 -19.57 1.01
CA PRO A 75 8.84 -20.50 0.36
C PRO A 75 7.38 -20.31 0.81
N LEU A 76 7.14 -19.95 2.07
CA LEU A 76 5.80 -19.72 2.62
C LEU A 76 5.17 -18.44 2.06
N LEU A 77 5.97 -17.38 1.92
CA LEU A 77 5.51 -16.10 1.38
C LEU A 77 5.44 -16.08 -0.15
N ALA A 78 6.20 -16.94 -0.86
CA ALA A 78 6.26 -16.97 -2.32
C ALA A 78 4.88 -17.10 -2.98
N ARG A 79 3.99 -17.93 -2.43
CA ARG A 79 2.61 -18.05 -2.95
C ARG A 79 1.83 -16.74 -2.81
N LYS A 80 1.93 -16.07 -1.66
CA LYS A 80 1.26 -14.79 -1.38
C LYS A 80 1.84 -13.67 -2.28
N LEU A 81 3.15 -13.66 -2.49
CA LEU A 81 3.82 -12.69 -3.36
C LEU A 81 3.41 -12.83 -4.83
N ARG A 82 3.38 -14.06 -5.37
CA ARG A 82 2.87 -14.30 -6.74
C ARG A 82 1.40 -13.92 -6.90
N HIS A 83 0.62 -14.04 -5.84
CA HIS A 83 -0.78 -13.58 -5.84
C HIS A 83 -0.86 -12.05 -5.90
N LEU A 84 -0.06 -11.35 -5.08
CA LEU A 84 0.02 -9.88 -5.08
C LEU A 84 0.49 -9.31 -6.43
N GLU A 85 1.44 -9.97 -7.10
CA GLU A 85 1.94 -9.56 -8.41
C GLU A 85 0.83 -9.49 -9.48
N LYS A 86 -0.18 -10.35 -9.37
CA LYS A 86 -1.32 -10.39 -10.29
C LYS A 86 -2.43 -9.39 -9.95
N MET A 87 -2.34 -8.71 -8.80
CA MET A 87 -3.36 -7.78 -8.36
C MET A 87 -3.11 -6.39 -8.95
N PRO A 88 -4.10 -5.80 -9.63
CA PRO A 88 -3.94 -4.44 -10.15
C PRO A 88 -3.86 -3.43 -9.00
N LEU A 89 -3.13 -2.35 -9.22
CA LEU A 89 -3.22 -1.16 -8.38
C LEU A 89 -4.60 -0.53 -8.55
N CYS A 90 -5.18 -0.06 -7.46
CA CYS A 90 -6.47 0.62 -7.47
C CYS A 90 -6.26 2.08 -7.06
N PHE A 91 -6.74 3.00 -7.88
CA PHE A 91 -6.82 4.41 -7.55
C PHE A 91 -8.27 4.75 -7.25
N GLN A 92 -8.52 5.32 -6.08
CA GLN A 92 -9.80 5.91 -5.73
C GLN A 92 -9.66 7.43 -5.87
N LEU A 93 -10.49 8.02 -6.72
CA LEU A 93 -10.48 9.45 -6.99
C LEU A 93 -11.69 10.08 -6.34
N SER A 94 -11.53 11.28 -5.78
CA SER A 94 -12.66 12.17 -5.54
C SER A 94 -13.31 12.54 -6.87
N TYR A 95 -14.58 12.95 -6.83
CA TYR A 95 -15.30 13.35 -8.03
C TYR A 95 -14.60 14.49 -8.78
N GLY A 96 -14.11 15.49 -8.06
CA GLY A 96 -13.37 16.62 -8.63
C GLY A 96 -12.07 16.20 -9.34
N ALA A 97 -11.30 15.30 -8.71
CA ALA A 97 -10.10 14.74 -9.32
C ALA A 97 -10.42 13.89 -10.57
N ALA A 98 -11.51 13.12 -10.53
CA ALA A 98 -11.96 12.32 -11.68
C ALA A 98 -12.34 13.20 -12.87
N ALA A 99 -13.15 14.24 -12.66
CA ALA A 99 -13.58 15.18 -13.70
C ALA A 99 -12.39 15.88 -14.39
N LEU A 100 -11.38 16.28 -13.61
CA LEU A 100 -10.13 16.85 -14.13
C LEU A 100 -9.37 15.89 -15.04
N ILE A 101 -9.25 14.62 -14.65
CA ILE A 101 -8.49 13.61 -15.40
C ILE A 101 -9.22 13.19 -16.67
N THR A 102 -10.56 13.06 -16.61
CA THR A 102 -11.35 12.64 -17.78
C THR A 102 -11.62 13.79 -18.74
N GLY A 103 -11.40 15.04 -18.33
CA GLY A 103 -11.77 16.22 -19.12
C GLY A 103 -13.28 16.42 -19.23
N GLU A 104 -14.07 15.59 -18.54
CA GLU A 104 -15.52 15.74 -18.45
C GLU A 104 -15.82 16.66 -17.27
N TYR A 105 -16.10 17.92 -17.58
CA TYR A 105 -16.74 18.85 -16.64
C TYR A 105 -18.24 18.94 -16.96
N PRO A 106 -19.07 17.98 -16.53
CA PRO A 106 -20.50 18.23 -16.54
C PRO A 106 -20.79 19.17 -15.35
N PHE A 107 -21.24 20.40 -15.65
CA PHE A 107 -21.89 21.34 -14.73
C PHE A 107 -21.03 22.26 -13.83
N LEU A 108 -20.05 22.97 -14.40
CA LEU A 108 -19.62 24.29 -13.86
C LEU A 108 -20.14 25.47 -14.69
N GLU A 109 -21.18 25.27 -15.51
CA GLU A 109 -21.88 26.36 -16.23
C GLU A 109 -23.12 26.90 -15.48
N CYS A 110 -23.45 26.39 -14.29
CA CYS A 110 -24.59 26.88 -13.50
C CYS A 110 -24.19 27.18 -12.06
N LEU A 111 -23.50 28.31 -11.84
CA LEU A 111 -23.52 29.08 -10.58
C LEU A 111 -23.07 30.52 -10.84
#